data_AF-A0A485AUG4-F1
#
_entry.id   AF-A0A485AUG4-F1
#
_cell.length_a   1.000
_cell.length_b   1.000
_cell.length_c   1.000
_cell.angle_alpha   90.00
_cell.angle_beta   90.00
_cell.angle_gamma   90.00
#
_symmetry.space_group_name_H-M   'P 1'
#
loop_
_entity.id
_entity.type
_entity.pdbx_description
1 polymer ?
#
loop_
_entity_poly.entity_id
_entity_poly.type
_entity_poly.pdbx_seq_one_letter_code
_entity_poly.pdbx_strand_id
1 'polypeptide(L)'
;MNFGGQQQELWCEGGEVAFITQMIRESQQFGRQVKWFTSLVSRGDNLPPLYRALTEAGAVKVVKKEMAQGQKQSRFIAWTFMDEAKRRRPLAR
;
A
#
# COMPACT_ATOMS: atom_id res chain seq x y z
N MET A 1 -14.52 18.06 -8.55
CA MET A 1 -13.70 16.94 -8.03
C MET A 1 -14.66 16.10 -7.20
N ASN A 2 -15.19 15.02 -7.76
CA ASN A 2 -16.37 14.35 -7.21
C ASN A 2 -16.03 12.90 -6.89
N PHE A 3 -15.43 12.67 -5.72
CA PHE A 3 -15.47 11.36 -5.08
C PHE A 3 -16.70 11.37 -4.18
N GLY A 4 -17.72 10.57 -4.51
CA GLY A 4 -18.99 10.49 -3.79
C GLY A 4 -18.92 9.66 -2.50
N GLY A 5 -17.88 9.89 -1.68
CA GLY A 5 -17.69 9.21 -0.40
C GLY A 5 -18.20 10.05 0.78
N GLN A 6 -18.44 9.41 1.93
CA GLN A 6 -18.73 10.13 3.18
C GLN A 6 -17.50 10.95 3.62
N GLN A 7 -17.69 12.04 4.38
CA GLN A 7 -16.58 12.95 4.72
C GLN A 7 -15.36 12.27 5.37
N GLN A 8 -15.56 11.20 6.14
CA GLN A 8 -14.49 10.38 6.73
C GLN A 8 -13.77 9.45 5.73
N GLU A 9 -14.35 9.19 4.56
CA GLU A 9 -13.72 8.48 3.44
C GLU A 9 -12.88 9.43 2.56
N LEU A 10 -13.13 10.74 2.68
CA LEU A 10 -12.49 11.78 1.88
C LEU A 10 -11.34 12.49 2.60
N TRP A 11 -11.32 12.42 3.94
CA TRP A 11 -10.34 13.11 4.78
C TRP A 11 -9.77 12.20 5.87
N CYS A 12 -8.45 12.04 5.84
CA CYS A 12 -7.66 11.61 6.99
C CYS A 12 -6.71 12.75 7.36
N GLU A 13 -6.44 12.95 8.65
CA GLU A 13 -5.42 13.90 9.08
C GLU A 13 -4.07 13.51 8.44
N GLY A 14 -3.42 14.45 7.75
CA GLY A 14 -2.21 14.18 6.96
C GLY A 14 -2.43 13.53 5.58
N GLY A 15 -3.68 13.32 5.16
CA GLY A 15 -4.07 12.88 3.81
C GLY A 15 -3.65 11.45 3.45
N GLU A 16 -3.64 11.15 2.14
CA GLU A 16 -3.32 9.81 1.60
C GLU A 16 -1.97 9.28 2.10
N VAL A 17 -0.95 10.14 2.18
CA VAL A 17 0.39 9.73 2.61
C VAL A 17 0.38 9.26 4.07
N ALA A 18 -0.25 10.00 4.98
CA ALA A 18 -0.33 9.62 6.39
C ALA A 18 -1.13 8.32 6.57
N PHE A 19 -2.26 8.20 5.88
CA PHE A 19 -3.10 7.00 5.92
C PHE A 19 -2.34 5.75 5.47
N ILE A 20 -1.70 5.80 4.29
CA ILE A 20 -0.96 4.64 3.77
C ILE A 20 0.29 4.37 4.62
N THR A 21 0.96 5.40 5.14
CA THR A 21 2.10 5.23 6.06
C THR A 21 1.68 4.49 7.33
N GLN A 22 0.52 4.83 7.90
CA GLN A 22 -0.03 4.11 9.04
C GLN A 22 -0.32 2.65 8.69
N MET A 23 -0.97 2.39 7.55
CA MET A 23 -1.23 1.04 7.06
C MET A 23 0.07 0.23 6.89
N ILE A 24 1.12 0.83 6.35
CA ILE A 24 2.44 0.21 6.22
C ILE A 24 2.99 -0.19 7.59
N ARG A 25 2.91 0.69 8.60
CA ARG A 25 3.39 0.41 9.96
C ARG A 25 2.61 -0.72 10.62
N GLU A 26 1.29 -0.67 10.58
CA GLU A 26 0.41 -1.69 11.18
C GLU A 26 0.59 -3.05 10.50
N SER A 27 0.82 -3.07 9.18
CA SER A 27 0.98 -4.31 8.41
C SER A 27 2.13 -5.20 8.89
N GLN A 28 3.14 -4.64 9.56
CA GLN A 28 4.27 -5.40 10.12
C GLN A 28 3.79 -6.48 11.10
N GLN A 29 2.80 -6.17 11.94
CA GLN A 29 2.25 -7.10 12.94
C GLN A 29 1.62 -8.34 12.29
N PHE A 30 1.15 -8.19 11.06
CA PHE A 30 0.50 -9.25 10.28
C PHE A 30 1.41 -9.86 9.20
N GLY A 31 2.69 -9.47 9.14
CA GLY A 31 3.59 -9.81 8.04
C GLY A 31 3.90 -11.30 7.88
N ARG A 32 3.63 -12.13 8.89
CA ARG A 32 3.74 -13.59 8.83
C ARG A 32 2.46 -14.30 8.36
N GLN A 33 1.33 -13.60 8.35
CA GLN A 33 0.01 -14.15 8.05
C GLN A 33 -0.48 -13.72 6.66
N VAL A 34 -0.11 -12.51 6.24
CA VAL A 34 -0.55 -11.91 4.99
C VAL A 34 0.56 -11.95 3.95
N LYS A 35 0.27 -12.51 2.79
CA LYS A 35 1.25 -12.62 1.68
C LYS A 35 1.55 -11.29 1.01
N TRP A 36 0.52 -10.49 0.80
CA TRP A 36 0.61 -9.19 0.14
C TRP A 36 -0.35 -8.21 0.79
N PHE A 37 0.16 -7.04 1.11
CA PHE A 37 -0.62 -5.86 1.41
C PHE A 37 -0.61 -4.96 0.17
N THR A 38 -1.70 -4.23 -0.04
CA THR A 38 -1.84 -3.39 -1.23
C THR A 38 -2.56 -2.10 -0.90
N SER A 39 -2.18 -1.01 -1.55
CA SER A 39 -2.95 0.23 -1.51
C SER A 39 -2.89 0.97 -2.85
N LEU A 40 -3.97 1.66 -3.19
CA LEU A 40 -4.02 2.59 -4.31
C LEU A 40 -3.33 3.89 -3.92
N VAL A 41 -2.64 4.51 -4.87
CA VAL A 41 -1.97 5.80 -4.72
C VAL A 41 -2.45 6.72 -5.83
N SER A 42 -3.12 7.80 -5.45
CA SER A 42 -3.71 8.74 -6.41
C SER A 42 -2.64 9.56 -7.15
N ARG A 43 -1.60 10.03 -6.45
CA ARG A 43 -0.57 10.92 -7.03
C ARG A 43 0.83 10.31 -7.00
N GLY A 44 1.59 10.47 -8.08
CA GLY A 44 2.95 9.92 -8.20
C GLY A 44 3.88 10.48 -7.12
N ASP A 45 3.70 11.75 -6.78
CA ASP A 45 4.50 12.48 -5.78
C ASP A 45 4.35 11.93 -4.36
N ASN A 46 3.31 11.12 -4.11
CA ASN A 46 3.14 10.46 -2.83
C ASN A 46 4.01 9.20 -2.71
N LEU A 47 4.59 8.67 -3.80
CA LEU A 47 5.40 7.45 -3.76
C LEU A 47 6.72 7.57 -2.97
N PRO A 48 7.54 8.65 -3.12
CA PRO A 48 8.80 8.75 -2.40
C PRO A 48 8.68 8.60 -0.87
N PRO A 49 7.78 9.30 -0.15
CA PRO A 49 7.63 9.07 1.28
C PRO A 49 7.10 7.67 1.61
N LEU A 50 6.22 7.09 0.79
CA LEU A 50 5.71 5.73 1.01
C LEU A 50 6.80 4.66 0.84
N TYR A 51 7.72 4.82 -0.11
CA TYR A 51 8.87 3.92 -0.24
C TYR A 51 9.82 4.01 0.95
N ARG A 52 10.01 5.20 1.53
CA ARG A 52 10.77 5.34 2.78
C ARG A 52 10.09 4.59 3.93
N ALA A 53 8.78 4.80 4.12
CA ALA A 53 8.01 4.09 5.14
C ALA A 53 8.04 2.56 4.96
N LEU A 54 7.97 2.06 3.72
CA LEU A 54 8.08 0.63 3.41
C LEU A 54 9.47 0.07 3.75
N THR A 55 10.51 0.85 3.48
CA THR A 55 11.90 0.48 3.80
C THR A 55 12.10 0.43 5.31
N GLU A 56 11.65 1.46 6.03
CA GLU A 56 11.69 1.52 7.50
C GLU A 56 10.88 0.39 8.15
N ALA A 57 9.75 0.01 7.54
CA ALA A 57 8.92 -1.11 8.01
C ALA A 57 9.53 -2.49 7.74
N GLY A 58 10.63 -2.58 6.99
CA GLY A 58 11.27 -3.86 6.66
C GLY A 58 10.53 -4.67 5.59
N ALA A 59 9.78 -4.02 4.70
CA ALA A 59 9.18 -4.72 3.57
C ALA A 59 10.29 -5.31 2.67
N VAL A 60 10.26 -6.62 2.46
CA VAL A 60 11.31 -7.35 1.71
C VAL A 60 11.10 -7.29 0.20
N LYS A 61 9.88 -6.94 -0.23
CA LYS A 61 9.57 -6.69 -1.64
C LYS A 61 8.46 -5.67 -1.75
N VAL A 62 8.66 -4.71 -2.64
CA VAL A 62 7.68 -3.70 -3.03
C VAL A 62 7.49 -3.77 -4.54
N VAL A 63 6.24 -3.74 -4.99
CA VAL A 63 5.85 -3.71 -6.40
C VAL A 63 4.99 -2.48 -6.63
N LYS A 64 5.30 -1.72 -7.67
CA LYS A 64 4.44 -0.68 -8.21
C LYS A 64 3.82 -1.18 -9.51
N LYS A 65 2.53 -0.93 -9.70
CA LYS A 65 1.85 -1.10 -10.99
C LYS A 65 1.09 0.16 -11.33
N GLU A 66 1.40 0.72 -12.50
CA GLU A 66 0.60 1.78 -13.08
C GLU A 66 -0.71 1.18 -13.59
N MET A 67 -1.80 1.92 -13.43
CA MET A 67 -3.13 1.59 -13.92
C MET A 67 -3.68 2.80 -14.67
N ALA A 68 -4.04 2.60 -15.93
CA ALA A 68 -4.63 3.64 -16.75
C ALA A 68 -6.05 3.22 -17.14
N GLN A 69 -7.04 4.05 -16.80
CA GLN A 69 -8.40 3.93 -17.34
C GLN A 69 -8.85 5.31 -17.83
N GLY A 70 -8.91 5.46 -19.15
CA GLY A 70 -9.17 6.76 -19.78
C GLY A 70 -8.14 7.80 -19.35
N GLN A 71 -8.61 8.99 -18.94
CA GLN A 71 -7.76 10.10 -18.50
C GLN A 71 -7.27 9.96 -17.05
N LYS A 72 -7.71 8.93 -16.31
CA LYS A 72 -7.31 8.75 -14.91
C LYS A 72 -6.10 7.84 -14.85
N GLN A 73 -4.96 8.42 -14.50
CA GLN A 73 -3.76 7.68 -14.12
C GLN A 73 -3.83 7.38 -12.62
N SER A 74 -3.94 6.11 -12.26
CA SER A 74 -3.77 5.64 -10.88
C SER A 74 -2.62 4.64 -10.83
N ARG A 75 -2.19 4.31 -9.62
CA ARG A 75 -1.22 3.24 -9.41
C ARG A 75 -1.56 2.52 -8.13
N PHE A 76 -1.14 1.28 -8.02
CA PHE A 76 -1.12 0.60 -6.73
C PHE A 76 0.31 0.23 -6.36
N ILE A 77 0.56 0.25 -5.06
CA ILE A 77 1.73 -0.35 -4.45
C ILE A 77 1.29 -1.64 -3.77
N ALA A 78 2.10 -2.68 -3.88
CA ALA A 78 1.96 -3.93 -3.17
C ALA A 78 3.26 -4.22 -2.43
N TRP A 79 3.18 -4.66 -1.18
CA TRP A 79 4.35 -5.00 -0.39
C TRP A 79 4.14 -6.28 0.42
N THR A 80 5.26 -6.87 0.81
CA THR A 80 5.28 -8.10 1.61
C THR A 80 6.46 -8.11 2.57
N PHE A 81 6.28 -8.81 3.68
CA PHE A 81 7.34 -9.13 4.65
C PHE A 81 7.83 -10.57 4.49
N MET A 82 7.28 -11.32 3.52
CA MET A 82 7.66 -12.69 3.24
C MET A 82 8.67 -12.76 2.09
N ASP A 83 9.76 -13.49 2.31
CA ASP A 83 10.61 -13.94 1.23
C ASP A 83 9.81 -14.80 0.22
N GLU A 84 10.40 -14.99 -0.96
CA GLU A 84 9.69 -15.66 -2.06
C GLU A 84 9.29 -17.11 -1.73
N ALA A 85 10.14 -17.84 -1.00
CA ALA A 85 9.88 -19.22 -0.63
C ALA A 85 8.66 -19.33 0.31
N LYS A 86 8.65 -18.53 1.39
CA LYS A 86 7.52 -18.48 2.34
C LYS A 86 6.23 -18.04 1.66
N ARG A 87 6.31 -17.05 0.76
CA ARG A 87 5.13 -16.50 0.07
C ARG A 87 4.50 -17.50 -0.91
N ARG A 88 5.29 -18.36 -1.57
CA ARG A 88 4.78 -19.38 -2.50
C ARG A 88 4.08 -20.53 -1.78
N ARG A 89 4.44 -20.80 -0.52
CA ARG A 89 3.78 -21.85 0.29
C ARG A 89 2.28 -21.52 0.47
N PRO A 90 1.36 -22.49 0.32
CA PRO A 90 -0.05 -22.30 0.67
C PRO A 90 -0.19 -21.88 2.14
N LEU A 91 -1.12 -20.96 2.43
CA LEU A 91 -1.48 -20.69 3.82
C LEU A 91 -2.15 -21.94 4.38
N ALA A 92 -1.78 -22.32 5.60
CA ALA A 92 -2.49 -23.37 6.31
C ALA A 92 -3.95 -22.93 6.50
N ARG A 93 -4.89 -23.84 6.26
CA ARG A 93 -6.32 -23.62 6.47
C ARG A 93 -6.66 -23.63 7.95
#